data_AF-A0A1E4TG42-F1
#
_entry.id   AF-A0A1E4TG42-F1
#
_cell.length_a   1.000
_cell.length_b   1.000
_cell.length_c   1.000
_cell.angle_alpha   90.00
_cell.angle_beta   90.00
_cell.angle_gamma   90.00
#
_symmetry.space_group_name_H-M   'P 1'
#
loop_
_entity.id
_entity.type
_entity.pdbx_description
1 polymer ?
#
loop_
_entity_poly.entity_id
_entity_poly.type
_entity_poly.pdbx_seq_one_letter_code
_entity_poly.pdbx_strand_id
1 'polypeptide(L)'
;DRQESVSRINNLQQLRSNYLIGESKPLTDWGEYLVDIDMVRRPTQLIQFYLNQNDLIQRFITIDNLLDSTKIHRNMIEDYEHDARRRQSIVPANAHHQMLPILHANEATTSIVNLAIYVNLALNAVLLAAKVVVALMTNSLSVIAALVDSFLDLMSTVIIWASAQFVAYRGSNTKYVFPVGKSRLEPIGVLVFSILIIMAFIQVAAQSISKLYAGVLAPSPPHPVQLTWSSFIIMISTIIAKIMAYVWCRNIGSSAVQALAQDAMTDMIFNTCSIIFPVLGFITNTWWLDPLGAVWLSLYVIVNWGQTALDHISNLTGAAADQSDRQLILYLCMRFSSTIRKVTSLNAYHSGDKIIVEVDLVVDDTLSLRDSHDLGETLQYAIETLPFVERAFVHLDYRYDNYTGHL
;
A
#
# COMPACT_ATOMS: atom_id res chain seq x y z
N ASP A 1 -21.24 5.39 51.37
CA ASP A 1 -19.91 6.05 51.35
C ASP A 1 -19.05 5.64 50.16
N ARG A 2 -18.43 4.44 50.12
CA ARG A 2 -17.47 4.09 49.06
C ARG A 2 -18.04 4.12 47.63
N GLN A 3 -19.27 3.66 47.43
CA GLN A 3 -19.96 3.71 46.13
C GLN A 3 -20.29 5.14 45.68
N GLU A 4 -20.60 6.02 46.63
CA GLU A 4 -20.94 7.42 46.36
C GLU A 4 -19.69 8.26 46.07
N SER A 5 -18.56 7.92 46.69
CA SER A 5 -17.26 8.51 46.34
C SER A 5 -16.85 8.14 44.91
N VAL A 6 -17.06 6.88 44.52
CA VAL A 6 -16.76 6.40 43.16
C VAL A 6 -17.66 7.06 42.13
N SER A 7 -18.96 7.20 42.39
CA SER A 7 -19.87 7.87 41.45
C SER A 7 -19.53 9.35 41.25
N ARG A 8 -19.13 10.07 42.31
CA ARG A 8 -18.66 11.46 42.20
C ARG A 8 -17.38 11.58 41.37
N ILE A 9 -16.43 10.67 41.54
CA ILE A 9 -15.20 10.65 40.75
C ILE A 9 -15.52 10.43 39.26
N ASN A 10 -16.36 9.45 38.94
CA ASN A 10 -16.76 9.18 37.56
C ASN A 10 -17.47 10.38 36.91
N ASN A 11 -18.34 11.07 37.66
CA ASN A 11 -19.00 12.29 37.17
C ASN A 11 -17.99 13.42 36.90
N LEU A 12 -17.01 13.63 37.78
CA LEU A 12 -15.95 14.63 37.56
C LEU A 12 -15.08 14.29 36.35
N GLN A 13 -14.85 13.00 36.10
CA GLN A 13 -14.09 12.53 34.94
C GLN A 13 -14.83 12.76 33.62
N GLN A 14 -16.12 12.45 33.57
CA GLN A 14 -16.95 12.76 32.40
C GLN A 14 -16.99 14.27 32.14
N LEU A 15 -17.04 15.09 33.20
CA LEU A 15 -16.98 16.55 33.06
C LEU A 15 -15.63 17.02 32.51
N ARG A 16 -14.51 16.42 32.92
CA ARG A 16 -13.18 16.71 32.37
C ARG A 16 -13.08 16.33 30.89
N SER A 17 -13.47 15.11 30.54
CA SER A 17 -13.46 14.64 29.14
C SER A 17 -14.30 15.54 28.25
N ASN A 18 -15.51 15.89 28.71
CA ASN A 18 -16.37 16.84 28.00
C ASN A 18 -15.80 18.26 27.93
N TYR A 19 -15.05 18.71 28.93
CA TYR A 19 -14.37 20.01 28.90
C TYR A 19 -13.21 20.03 27.90
N LEU A 20 -12.39 18.97 27.86
CA LEU A 20 -11.21 18.89 26.99
C LEU A 20 -11.56 18.68 25.52
N ILE A 21 -12.67 18.00 25.23
CA ILE A 21 -13.12 17.74 23.86
C ILE A 21 -14.16 18.77 23.41
N GLY A 22 -15.04 19.18 24.32
CA GLY A 22 -16.18 20.04 24.05
C GLY A 22 -17.32 19.36 23.29
N GLU A 23 -18.27 20.18 22.84
CA GLU A 23 -19.23 19.83 21.80
C GLU A 23 -18.58 20.04 20.43
N SER A 24 -17.66 19.16 20.06
CA SER A 24 -17.18 19.14 18.68
C SER A 24 -18.32 18.63 17.80
N LYS A 25 -18.91 19.52 16.99
CA LYS A 25 -19.94 19.20 15.99
C LYS A 25 -19.29 19.10 14.61
N PRO A 26 -19.87 18.31 13.68
CA PRO A 26 -19.42 18.32 12.29
C PRO A 26 -19.41 19.74 11.75
N LEU A 27 -18.41 20.09 10.92
CA LEU A 27 -18.33 21.42 10.31
C LEU A 27 -19.54 21.68 9.41
N THR A 28 -20.03 20.64 8.75
CA THR A 28 -21.19 20.66 7.86
C THR A 28 -21.78 19.26 7.72
N ASP A 29 -22.99 19.14 7.16
CA ASP A 29 -23.50 17.85 6.67
C ASP A 29 -22.89 17.56 5.30
N TRP A 30 -21.79 16.81 5.32
CA TRP A 30 -21.06 16.43 4.11
C TRP A 30 -21.91 15.66 3.09
N GLY A 31 -22.97 14.97 3.54
CA GLY A 31 -23.86 14.20 2.67
C GLY A 31 -24.60 15.05 1.64
N GLU A 32 -24.88 16.32 1.96
CA GLU A 32 -25.58 17.25 1.06
C GLU A 32 -24.75 17.61 -0.20
N TYR A 33 -23.43 17.44 -0.14
CA TYR A 33 -22.50 17.80 -1.21
C TYR A 33 -22.14 16.63 -2.14
N LEU A 34 -22.68 15.44 -1.88
CA LEU A 34 -22.49 14.28 -2.76
C LEU A 34 -23.20 14.50 -4.09
N VAL A 35 -22.47 14.29 -5.18
CA VAL A 35 -23.01 14.43 -6.54
C VAL A 35 -23.19 13.06 -7.16
N ASP A 36 -24.39 12.75 -7.63
CA ASP A 36 -24.63 11.52 -8.40
C ASP A 36 -23.94 11.63 -9.77
N ILE A 37 -22.94 10.77 -9.97
CA ILE A 37 -22.07 10.76 -11.15
C ILE A 37 -22.88 10.41 -12.40
N ASP A 38 -23.91 9.59 -12.28
CA ASP A 38 -24.75 9.17 -13.41
C ASP A 38 -25.58 10.35 -13.97
N MET A 39 -25.79 11.39 -13.17
CA MET A 39 -26.45 12.62 -13.59
C MET A 39 -25.50 13.60 -14.31
N VAL A 40 -24.17 13.39 -14.25
CA VAL A 40 -23.17 14.28 -14.84
C VAL A 40 -22.90 13.91 -16.30
N ARG A 41 -23.68 14.48 -17.24
CA ARG A 41 -23.56 14.25 -18.70
C ARG A 41 -22.36 14.94 -19.42
N ARG A 42 -21.38 15.47 -18.68
CA ARG A 42 -20.36 16.46 -19.15
C ARG A 42 -18.93 15.84 -19.06
N PRO A 43 -17.87 16.45 -19.62
CA PRO A 43 -16.67 15.72 -20.09
C PRO A 43 -15.90 14.98 -18.98
N THR A 44 -15.07 14.00 -19.37
CA THR A 44 -14.35 13.08 -18.47
C THR A 44 -13.61 13.76 -17.32
N GLN A 45 -13.07 14.96 -17.54
CA GLN A 45 -12.39 15.73 -16.49
C GLN A 45 -13.33 16.16 -15.36
N LEU A 46 -14.57 16.55 -15.68
CA LEU A 46 -15.56 16.94 -14.68
C LEU A 46 -16.05 15.71 -13.89
N ILE A 47 -16.17 14.56 -14.57
CA ILE A 47 -16.49 13.29 -13.91
C ILE A 47 -15.38 12.91 -12.92
N GLN A 48 -14.11 13.01 -13.33
CA GLN A 48 -12.97 12.78 -12.44
C GLN A 48 -12.95 13.76 -11.25
N PHE A 49 -13.27 15.02 -11.48
CA PHE A 49 -13.38 16.00 -10.39
C PHE A 49 -14.43 15.57 -9.35
N TYR A 50 -15.64 15.23 -9.77
CA TYR A 50 -16.69 14.79 -8.84
C TYR A 50 -16.40 13.43 -8.19
N LEU A 51 -15.71 12.53 -8.89
CA LEU A 51 -15.22 11.29 -8.29
C LEU A 51 -14.26 11.58 -7.12
N ASN A 52 -13.27 12.44 -7.34
CA ASN A 52 -12.31 12.82 -6.30
C ASN A 52 -12.99 13.59 -5.16
N GLN A 53 -13.93 14.49 -5.49
CA GLN A 53 -14.70 15.23 -4.49
C GLN A 53 -15.54 14.29 -3.63
N ASN A 54 -16.30 13.38 -4.26
CA ASN A 54 -17.15 12.43 -3.55
C ASN A 54 -16.32 11.48 -2.68
N ASP A 55 -15.16 11.02 -3.15
CA ASP A 55 -14.23 10.21 -2.35
C ASP A 55 -13.78 10.98 -1.09
N LEU A 56 -13.35 12.23 -1.24
CA LEU A 56 -12.95 13.06 -0.12
C LEU A 56 -14.10 13.31 0.88
N ILE A 57 -15.30 13.58 0.37
CA ILE A 57 -16.52 13.76 1.19
C ILE A 57 -16.82 12.48 1.98
N GLN A 58 -16.77 11.31 1.35
CA GLN A 58 -16.98 10.03 2.03
C GLN A 58 -15.94 9.78 3.12
N ARG A 59 -14.68 10.17 2.89
CA ARG A 59 -13.63 10.10 3.91
C ARG A 59 -13.94 11.04 5.09
N PHE A 60 -14.40 12.27 4.86
CA PHE A 60 -14.80 13.18 5.95
C PHE A 60 -15.99 12.63 6.76
N ILE A 61 -17.01 12.09 6.10
CA ILE A 61 -18.13 11.41 6.76
C ILE A 61 -17.61 10.24 7.62
N THR A 62 -16.62 9.50 7.11
CA THR A 62 -15.99 8.40 7.85
C THR A 62 -15.29 8.90 9.11
N ILE A 63 -14.61 10.06 9.07
CA ILE A 63 -14.00 10.68 10.26
C ILE A 63 -15.06 11.13 11.26
N ASP A 64 -16.13 11.77 10.80
CA ASP A 64 -17.22 12.17 11.69
C ASP A 64 -17.84 10.96 12.38
N ASN A 65 -18.13 9.90 11.61
CA ASN A 65 -18.59 8.63 12.16
C ASN A 65 -17.57 8.03 13.12
N LEU A 66 -16.28 8.04 12.79
CA LEU A 66 -15.22 7.52 13.66
C LEU A 66 -15.22 8.27 14.99
N LEU A 67 -15.23 9.60 14.99
CA LEU A 67 -15.21 10.39 16.22
C LEU A 67 -16.50 10.22 17.02
N ASP A 68 -17.67 10.31 16.37
CA ASP A 68 -18.96 10.35 17.05
C ASP A 68 -19.44 8.96 17.52
N SER A 69 -19.28 7.91 16.70
CA SER A 69 -19.77 6.56 17.02
C SER A 69 -18.91 5.84 18.05
N THR A 70 -17.59 5.98 17.94
CA THR A 70 -16.68 5.25 18.82
C THR A 70 -16.45 5.97 20.14
N LYS A 71 -16.69 7.29 20.16
CA LYS A 71 -16.28 8.18 21.27
C LYS A 71 -14.83 7.90 21.71
N ILE A 72 -13.97 7.43 20.79
CA ILE A 72 -12.59 7.03 21.07
C ILE A 72 -11.87 8.13 21.83
N HIS A 73 -12.05 9.37 21.37
CA HIS A 73 -11.48 10.55 21.99
C HIS A 73 -11.93 10.73 23.46
N ARG A 74 -13.21 10.54 23.79
CA ARG A 74 -13.72 10.66 25.18
C ARG A 74 -13.28 9.50 26.06
N ASN A 75 -13.38 8.27 25.55
CA ASN A 75 -13.08 7.05 26.30
C ASN A 75 -11.58 6.96 26.64
N MET A 76 -10.71 7.29 25.67
CA MET A 76 -9.26 7.24 25.89
C MET A 76 -8.79 8.23 26.96
N ILE A 77 -9.37 9.44 27.04
CA ILE A 77 -9.06 10.41 28.10
C ILE A 77 -9.52 9.91 29.47
N GLU A 78 -10.66 9.23 29.54
CA GLU A 78 -11.15 8.61 30.79
C GLU A 78 -10.24 7.45 31.24
N ASP A 79 -9.78 6.62 30.31
CA ASP A 79 -8.96 5.43 30.58
C ASP A 79 -7.50 5.79 31.00
N TYR A 80 -6.84 6.68 30.25
CA TYR A 80 -6.16 7.84 30.85
C TYR A 80 -5.72 7.73 32.31
N GLU A 81 -6.67 8.16 33.12
CA GLU A 81 -6.57 8.42 34.53
C GLU A 81 -6.81 7.17 35.37
N HIS A 82 -7.52 6.17 34.83
CA HIS A 82 -7.74 4.89 35.50
C HIS A 82 -6.47 4.05 35.56
N ASP A 83 -5.69 4.00 34.46
CA ASP A 83 -4.49 3.18 34.37
C ASP A 83 -3.26 3.84 35.00
N ALA A 84 -3.18 5.18 34.99
CA ALA A 84 -2.21 5.93 35.79
C ALA A 84 -2.27 5.59 37.29
N ARG A 85 -3.46 5.21 37.81
CA ARG A 85 -3.66 4.79 39.21
C ARG A 85 -3.33 3.31 39.46
N ARG A 86 -3.31 2.45 38.43
CA ARG A 86 -3.08 0.99 38.56
C ARG A 86 -1.65 0.52 38.33
N ARG A 87 -0.73 1.37 37.83
CA ARG A 87 0.68 1.00 37.53
C ARG A 87 0.82 -0.32 36.74
N GLN A 88 -0.15 -0.65 35.89
CA GLN A 88 -0.11 -1.84 35.04
C GLN A 88 -0.43 -1.46 33.59
N SER A 89 0.55 -1.76 32.71
CA SER A 89 0.56 -1.65 31.24
C SER A 89 0.43 -0.25 30.60
N ILE A 90 1.18 -0.09 29.51
CA ILE A 90 1.54 1.16 28.81
C ILE A 90 0.44 1.64 27.82
N VAL A 91 -0.69 0.93 27.75
CA VAL A 91 -1.80 1.23 26.85
C VAL A 91 -3.10 1.05 27.63
N PRO A 92 -4.07 1.98 27.55
CA PRO A 92 -5.26 1.89 28.35
C PRO A 92 -6.05 0.60 28.05
N ALA A 93 -6.48 -0.15 29.06
CA ALA A 93 -7.02 -1.51 28.88
C ALA A 93 -8.28 -1.57 27.99
N ASN A 94 -9.11 -0.52 27.98
CA ASN A 94 -10.28 -0.41 27.12
C ASN A 94 -9.98 0.19 25.75
N ALA A 95 -8.96 1.07 25.63
CA ALA A 95 -8.42 1.49 24.34
C ALA A 95 -7.91 0.26 23.58
N HIS A 96 -7.22 -0.66 24.26
CA HIS A 96 -6.88 -1.96 23.68
C HIS A 96 -8.13 -2.75 23.25
N HIS A 97 -9.23 -2.72 24.00
CA HIS A 97 -10.48 -3.43 23.66
C HIS A 97 -11.32 -2.79 22.55
N GLN A 98 -11.21 -1.46 22.35
CA GLN A 98 -11.83 -0.70 21.25
C GLN A 98 -10.94 -0.66 20.00
N MET A 99 -9.62 -0.75 20.18
CA MET A 99 -8.64 -0.97 19.12
C MET A 99 -8.55 -2.44 18.73
N LEU A 100 -8.97 -3.39 19.57
CA LEU A 100 -8.97 -4.84 19.27
C LEU A 100 -9.67 -5.16 17.94
N PRO A 101 -10.85 -4.62 17.60
CA PRO A 101 -11.45 -4.78 16.28
C PRO A 101 -10.56 -4.26 15.13
N ILE A 102 -9.86 -3.15 15.32
CA ILE A 102 -8.96 -2.53 14.32
C ILE A 102 -7.66 -3.34 14.21
N LEU A 103 -7.11 -3.79 15.33
CA LEU A 103 -5.96 -4.67 15.41
C LEU A 103 -6.28 -6.03 14.79
N HIS A 104 -7.45 -6.60 15.05
CA HIS A 104 -7.94 -7.83 14.43
C HIS A 104 -8.24 -7.64 12.94
N ALA A 105 -8.75 -6.48 12.51
CA ALA A 105 -8.91 -6.14 11.10
C ALA A 105 -7.55 -6.05 10.39
N ASN A 106 -6.54 -5.47 11.05
CA ASN A 106 -5.17 -5.45 10.55
C ASN A 106 -4.56 -6.87 10.53
N GLU A 107 -4.77 -7.69 11.55
CA GLU A 107 -4.34 -9.09 11.58
C GLU A 107 -5.01 -9.92 10.48
N ALA A 108 -6.31 -9.74 10.24
CA ALA A 108 -7.03 -10.40 9.16
C ALA A 108 -6.46 -9.98 7.80
N THR A 109 -6.19 -8.69 7.60
CA THR A 109 -5.56 -8.16 6.38
C THR A 109 -4.16 -8.77 6.18
N THR A 110 -3.32 -8.82 7.22
CA THR A 110 -1.98 -9.45 7.12
C THR A 110 -2.06 -10.95 6.83
N SER A 111 -3.07 -11.65 7.34
CA SER A 111 -3.27 -13.07 7.07
C SER A 111 -3.69 -13.32 5.62
N ILE A 112 -4.55 -12.47 5.06
CA ILE A 112 -4.96 -12.51 3.64
C ILE A 112 -3.76 -12.22 2.74
N VAL A 113 -2.93 -11.22 3.10
CA VAL A 113 -1.69 -10.88 2.38
C VAL A 113 -0.73 -12.07 2.38
N ASN A 114 -0.45 -12.66 3.54
CA ASN A 114 0.42 -13.83 3.63
C ASN A 114 -0.10 -15.02 2.82
N LEU A 115 -1.41 -15.29 2.89
CA LEU A 115 -2.03 -16.35 2.10
C LEU A 115 -1.87 -16.11 0.60
N ALA A 116 -2.07 -14.88 0.12
CA ALA A 116 -1.86 -14.53 -1.28
C ALA A 116 -0.42 -14.75 -1.73
N ILE A 117 0.56 -14.36 -0.91
CA ILE A 117 1.98 -14.61 -1.18
C ILE A 117 2.27 -16.11 -1.25
N TYR A 118 1.76 -16.92 -0.30
CA TYR A 118 1.96 -18.37 -0.32
C TYR A 118 1.33 -19.05 -1.52
N VAL A 119 0.12 -18.63 -1.92
CA VAL A 119 -0.56 -19.16 -3.12
C VAL A 119 0.23 -18.82 -4.38
N ASN A 120 0.72 -17.58 -4.51
CA ASN A 120 1.53 -17.16 -5.65
C ASN A 120 2.85 -17.94 -5.72
N LEU A 121 3.51 -18.14 -4.56
CA LEU A 121 4.73 -18.94 -4.44
C LEU A 121 4.50 -20.39 -4.88
N ALA A 122 3.42 -21.02 -4.40
CA ALA A 122 3.06 -22.37 -4.77
C ALA A 122 2.75 -22.48 -6.28
N LEU A 123 2.02 -21.52 -6.84
CA LEU A 123 1.71 -21.47 -8.26
C LEU A 123 2.98 -21.38 -9.11
N ASN A 124 3.89 -20.44 -8.82
CA ASN A 124 5.13 -20.27 -9.57
C ASN A 124 6.06 -21.48 -9.40
N ALA A 125 6.06 -22.13 -8.23
CA ALA A 125 6.81 -23.37 -8.01
C ALA A 125 6.28 -24.53 -8.88
N VAL A 126 4.96 -24.69 -8.95
CA VAL A 126 4.31 -25.71 -9.80
C VAL A 126 4.58 -25.43 -11.29
N LEU A 127 4.47 -24.18 -11.72
CA LEU A 127 4.76 -23.77 -13.10
C LEU A 127 6.22 -24.05 -13.48
N LEU A 128 7.17 -23.72 -12.60
CA LEU A 128 8.58 -24.01 -12.82
C LEU A 128 8.81 -25.53 -12.91
N ALA A 129 8.28 -26.31 -11.96
CA ALA A 129 8.42 -27.77 -11.96
C ALA A 129 7.88 -28.41 -13.24
N ALA A 130 6.70 -27.97 -13.70
CA ALA A 130 6.10 -28.43 -14.94
C ALA A 130 7.01 -28.12 -16.15
N LYS A 131 7.55 -26.89 -16.23
CA LYS A 131 8.46 -26.50 -17.32
C LYS A 131 9.80 -27.23 -17.27
N VAL A 132 10.34 -27.53 -16.07
CA VAL A 132 11.54 -28.35 -15.89
C VAL A 132 11.33 -29.75 -16.48
N VAL A 133 10.21 -30.41 -16.18
CA VAL A 133 9.90 -31.73 -16.74
C VAL A 133 9.86 -31.67 -18.28
N VAL A 134 9.18 -30.68 -18.85
CA VAL A 134 9.11 -30.51 -20.30
C VAL A 134 10.49 -30.21 -20.91
N ALA A 135 11.31 -29.40 -20.24
CA ALA A 135 12.67 -29.09 -20.66
C ALA A 135 13.58 -30.32 -20.67
N LEU A 136 13.46 -31.21 -19.69
CA LEU A 136 14.22 -32.46 -19.66
C LEU A 136 13.77 -33.43 -20.76
N MET A 137 12.49 -33.43 -21.10
CA MET A 137 11.95 -34.23 -22.20
C MET A 137 12.27 -33.64 -23.58
N THR A 138 12.59 -32.35 -23.65
CA THR A 138 12.72 -31.60 -24.91
C THR A 138 14.08 -30.90 -24.98
N ASN A 139 14.97 -31.32 -25.88
CA ASN A 139 16.24 -30.61 -26.16
C ASN A 139 16.06 -29.28 -26.93
N SER A 140 14.97 -28.55 -26.70
CA SER A 140 14.65 -27.32 -27.42
C SER A 140 15.13 -26.08 -26.65
N LEU A 141 15.90 -25.25 -27.34
CA LEU A 141 16.38 -23.97 -26.82
C LEU A 141 15.22 -23.04 -26.41
N SER A 142 14.06 -23.15 -27.06
CA SER A 142 12.86 -22.36 -26.73
C SER A 142 12.25 -22.76 -25.38
N VAL A 143 12.33 -24.04 -25.00
CA VAL A 143 11.82 -24.51 -23.70
C VAL A 143 12.75 -24.08 -22.56
N ILE A 144 14.06 -24.06 -22.81
CA ILE A 144 15.05 -23.55 -21.85
C ILE A 144 14.82 -22.06 -21.54
N ALA A 145 14.53 -21.24 -22.56
CA ALA A 145 14.19 -19.82 -22.36
C ALA A 145 12.94 -19.67 -21.46
N ALA A 146 11.85 -20.39 -21.78
CA ALA A 146 10.63 -20.36 -20.99
C ALA A 146 10.80 -20.87 -19.54
N LEU A 147 11.81 -21.71 -19.29
CA LEU A 147 12.19 -22.18 -17.95
C LEU A 147 12.93 -21.12 -17.15
N VAL A 148 13.84 -20.38 -17.79
CA VAL A 148 14.53 -19.23 -17.17
C VAL A 148 13.51 -18.18 -16.76
N ASP A 149 12.51 -17.91 -17.60
CA ASP A 149 11.44 -16.96 -17.27
C ASP A 149 10.70 -17.37 -15.98
N SER A 150 10.20 -18.60 -15.92
CA SER A 150 9.51 -19.06 -14.69
C SER A 150 10.42 -19.21 -13.48
N PHE A 151 11.74 -19.34 -13.67
CA PHE A 151 12.69 -19.29 -12.56
C PHE A 151 12.80 -17.87 -12.00
N LEU A 152 12.83 -16.85 -12.86
CA LEU A 152 12.83 -15.45 -12.45
C LEU A 152 11.54 -15.08 -11.71
N ASP A 153 10.37 -15.57 -12.17
CA ASP A 153 9.07 -15.39 -11.47
C ASP A 153 9.11 -15.99 -10.06
N LEU A 154 9.64 -17.21 -9.93
CA LEU A 154 9.78 -17.87 -8.64
C LEU A 154 10.73 -17.09 -7.73
N MET A 155 11.90 -16.71 -8.24
CA MET A 155 12.89 -15.94 -7.47
C MET A 155 12.30 -14.64 -6.94
N SER A 156 11.55 -13.95 -7.78
CA SER A 156 10.84 -12.72 -7.45
C SER A 156 9.82 -12.92 -6.33
N THR A 157 9.03 -13.98 -6.43
CA THR A 157 8.04 -14.33 -5.39
C THR A 157 8.72 -14.73 -4.08
N VAL A 158 9.87 -15.41 -4.16
CA VAL A 158 10.70 -15.74 -2.99
C VAL A 158 11.26 -14.49 -2.33
N ILE A 159 11.68 -13.47 -3.10
CA ILE A 159 12.16 -12.19 -2.55
C ILE A 159 11.04 -11.49 -1.78
N ILE A 160 9.84 -11.43 -2.34
CA ILE A 160 8.66 -10.83 -1.68
C ILE A 160 8.25 -11.63 -0.45
N TRP A 161 8.26 -12.96 -0.53
CA TRP A 161 8.00 -13.81 0.63
C TRP A 161 9.04 -13.62 1.73
N ALA A 162 10.33 -13.54 1.36
CA ALA A 162 11.41 -13.34 2.32
C ALA A 162 11.34 -11.95 2.98
N SER A 163 11.02 -10.90 2.22
CA SER A 163 10.83 -9.56 2.78
C SER A 163 9.66 -9.54 3.76
N ALA A 164 8.50 -10.09 3.37
CA ALA A 164 7.32 -10.20 4.23
C ALA A 164 7.63 -11.00 5.51
N GLN A 165 8.34 -12.12 5.39
CA GLN A 165 8.70 -12.94 6.54
C GLN A 165 9.70 -12.25 7.47
N PHE A 166 10.63 -11.46 6.94
CA PHE A 166 11.57 -10.71 7.76
C PHE A 166 10.89 -9.56 8.51
N VAL A 167 9.86 -8.94 7.91
CA VAL A 167 8.98 -7.95 8.57
C VAL A 167 8.18 -8.61 9.69
N ALA A 168 7.58 -9.77 9.42
CA ALA A 168 6.78 -10.52 10.40
C ALA A 168 7.62 -11.05 11.58
N TYR A 169 8.91 -11.34 11.37
CA TYR A 169 9.78 -11.87 12.41
C TYR A 169 10.06 -10.83 13.52
N ARG A 170 9.51 -11.11 14.71
CA ARG A 170 9.73 -10.35 15.96
C ARG A 170 10.56 -11.18 16.94
N GLY A 171 11.86 -10.90 17.02
CA GLY A 171 12.74 -11.42 18.08
C GLY A 171 12.81 -10.48 19.29
N SER A 172 13.28 -10.98 20.44
CA SER A 172 13.42 -10.19 21.68
C SER A 172 14.31 -8.95 21.52
N ASN A 173 15.37 -9.04 20.72
CA ASN A 173 16.28 -7.92 20.42
C ASN A 173 15.83 -7.03 19.26
N THR A 174 14.77 -7.39 18.52
CA THR A 174 14.36 -6.66 17.32
C THR A 174 13.98 -5.21 17.62
N LYS A 175 13.40 -4.92 18.79
CA LYS A 175 13.03 -3.56 19.20
C LYS A 175 14.23 -2.61 19.36
N TYR A 176 15.38 -3.13 19.80
CA TYR A 176 16.59 -2.31 19.98
C TYR A 176 17.31 -2.03 18.66
N VAL A 177 17.29 -3.01 17.73
CA VAL A 177 17.92 -2.87 16.41
C VAL A 177 17.05 -2.03 15.48
N PHE A 178 15.73 -2.18 15.55
CA PHE A 178 14.75 -1.49 14.71
C PHE A 178 13.73 -0.75 15.58
N PRO A 179 14.08 0.42 16.16
CA PRO A 179 13.21 1.15 17.08
C PRO A 179 11.95 1.73 16.40
N VAL A 180 12.01 1.98 15.10
CA VAL A 180 10.89 2.47 14.27
C VAL A 180 10.10 1.32 13.63
N GLY A 181 10.57 0.08 13.79
CA GLY A 181 9.97 -1.10 13.14
C GLY A 181 10.65 -1.47 11.82
N LYS A 182 10.07 -2.45 11.13
CA LYS A 182 10.62 -3.08 9.92
C LYS A 182 9.75 -2.89 8.66
N SER A 183 8.66 -2.15 8.76
CA SER A 183 7.70 -1.85 7.68
C SER A 183 8.38 -1.46 6.36
N ARG A 184 9.46 -0.68 6.43
CA ARG A 184 10.26 -0.23 5.28
C ARG A 184 10.90 -1.35 4.46
N LEU A 185 11.00 -2.57 4.96
CA LEU A 185 11.59 -3.69 4.21
C LEU A 185 10.65 -4.24 3.14
N GLU A 186 9.34 -4.04 3.27
CA GLU A 186 8.36 -4.41 2.25
C GLU A 186 8.59 -3.65 0.93
N PRO A 187 8.61 -2.30 0.88
CA PRO A 187 8.90 -1.56 -0.35
C PRO A 187 10.34 -1.77 -0.85
N ILE A 188 11.30 -2.07 0.03
CA ILE A 188 12.66 -2.47 -0.40
C ILE A 188 12.62 -3.80 -1.16
N GLY A 189 11.82 -4.77 -0.71
CA GLY A 189 11.61 -6.04 -1.43
C GLY A 189 11.02 -5.81 -2.82
N VAL A 190 10.00 -4.94 -2.93
CA VAL A 190 9.40 -4.56 -4.21
C VAL A 190 10.39 -3.81 -5.11
N LEU A 191 11.24 -2.96 -4.55
CA LEU A 191 12.29 -2.25 -5.29
C LEU A 191 13.32 -3.22 -5.88
N VAL A 192 13.85 -4.15 -5.08
CA VAL A 192 14.79 -5.18 -5.56
C VAL A 192 14.16 -6.02 -6.66
N PHE A 193 12.89 -6.40 -6.48
CA PHE A 193 12.14 -7.12 -7.49
C PHE A 193 12.00 -6.33 -8.80
N SER A 194 11.62 -5.06 -8.73
CA SER A 194 11.48 -4.17 -9.88
C SER A 194 12.77 -4.09 -10.70
N ILE A 195 13.93 -3.97 -10.02
CA ILE A 195 15.24 -3.92 -10.66
C ILE A 195 15.57 -5.23 -11.39
N LEU A 196 15.26 -6.39 -10.80
CA LEU A 196 15.47 -7.69 -11.44
C LEU A 196 14.65 -7.83 -12.72
N ILE A 197 13.38 -7.43 -12.69
CA ILE A 197 12.50 -7.46 -13.87
C ILE A 197 13.01 -6.53 -14.96
N ILE A 198 13.39 -5.29 -14.63
CA ILE A 198 13.98 -4.36 -15.60
C ILE A 198 15.22 -4.98 -16.26
N MET A 199 16.13 -5.58 -15.49
CA MET A 199 17.32 -6.25 -16.04
C MET A 199 16.95 -7.42 -16.96
N ALA A 200 15.99 -8.25 -16.59
CA ALA A 200 15.52 -9.35 -17.41
C ALA A 200 14.95 -8.86 -18.75
N PHE A 201 14.11 -7.83 -18.74
CA PHE A 201 13.52 -7.29 -19.96
C PHE A 201 14.52 -6.50 -20.81
N ILE A 202 15.55 -5.89 -20.23
CA ILE A 202 16.69 -5.35 -20.99
C ILE A 202 17.39 -6.47 -21.76
N GLN A 203 17.59 -7.64 -21.13
CA GLN A 203 18.21 -8.79 -21.79
C GLN A 203 17.33 -9.34 -22.93
N VAL A 204 16.01 -9.45 -22.70
CA VAL A 204 15.05 -9.86 -23.75
C VAL A 204 15.05 -8.88 -24.93
N ALA A 205 15.06 -7.57 -24.66
CA ALA A 205 15.17 -6.54 -25.70
C ALA A 205 16.49 -6.68 -26.49
N ALA A 206 17.62 -6.85 -25.80
CA ALA A 206 18.93 -7.01 -26.43
C ALA A 206 19.01 -8.27 -27.31
N GLN A 207 18.47 -9.39 -26.85
CA GLN A 207 18.39 -10.63 -27.63
C GLN A 207 17.48 -10.45 -28.86
N SER A 208 16.36 -9.73 -28.72
CA SER A 208 15.41 -9.51 -29.81
C SER A 208 15.98 -8.56 -30.88
N ILE A 209 16.71 -7.53 -30.48
CA ILE A 209 17.49 -6.66 -31.39
C ILE A 209 18.58 -7.47 -32.10
N SER A 210 19.29 -8.33 -31.37
CA SER A 210 20.32 -9.20 -31.94
C SER A 210 19.72 -10.16 -32.98
N LYS A 211 18.53 -10.71 -32.73
CA LYS A 211 17.77 -11.53 -33.69
C LYS A 211 17.33 -10.73 -34.92
N LEU A 212 16.89 -9.49 -34.76
CA LEU A 212 16.58 -8.60 -35.89
C LEU A 212 17.82 -8.34 -36.75
N TYR A 213 18.94 -7.98 -36.13
CA TYR A 213 20.18 -7.72 -36.84
C TYR A 213 20.68 -8.97 -37.59
N ALA A 214 20.71 -10.12 -36.91
CA ALA A 214 21.10 -11.39 -37.51
C ALA A 214 20.17 -11.83 -38.66
N GLY A 215 18.85 -11.61 -38.54
CA GLY A 215 17.89 -11.93 -39.59
C GLY A 215 17.97 -11.00 -40.80
N VAL A 216 18.33 -9.73 -40.61
CA VAL A 216 18.60 -8.78 -41.72
C VAL A 216 19.87 -9.17 -42.48
N LEU A 217 20.87 -9.71 -41.78
CA LEU A 217 22.14 -10.17 -42.36
C LEU A 217 22.08 -11.60 -42.93
N ALA A 218 21.01 -12.35 -42.70
CA ALA A 218 20.89 -13.73 -43.15
C ALA A 218 20.61 -13.80 -44.68
N PRO A 219 21.30 -14.69 -45.42
CA PRO A 219 21.10 -14.85 -46.88
C PRO A 219 19.74 -15.43 -47.28
N SER A 220 18.91 -15.84 -46.33
CA SER A 220 17.52 -16.25 -46.55
C SER A 220 16.70 -15.85 -45.32
N PRO A 221 15.46 -15.35 -45.50
CA PRO A 221 14.63 -14.96 -44.36
C PRO A 221 14.41 -16.17 -43.45
N PRO A 222 14.67 -16.05 -42.14
CA PRO A 222 14.42 -17.15 -41.22
C PRO A 222 12.95 -17.55 -41.29
N HIS A 223 12.69 -18.86 -41.34
CA HIS A 223 11.32 -19.36 -41.32
C HIS A 223 10.61 -18.90 -40.04
N PRO A 224 9.30 -18.59 -40.10
CA PRO A 224 8.53 -18.26 -38.91
C PRO A 224 8.71 -19.35 -37.86
N VAL A 225 8.87 -18.96 -36.60
CA VAL A 225 9.02 -19.89 -35.48
C VAL A 225 7.83 -20.84 -35.49
N GLN A 226 8.06 -22.12 -35.78
CA GLN A 226 7.02 -23.14 -35.68
C GLN A 226 6.77 -23.41 -34.19
N LEU A 227 5.71 -22.82 -33.64
CA LEU A 227 5.24 -23.19 -32.31
C LEU A 227 4.86 -24.67 -32.33
N THR A 228 5.61 -25.49 -31.60
CA THR A 228 5.24 -26.89 -31.39
C THR A 228 3.94 -26.91 -30.57
N TRP A 229 3.04 -27.86 -30.84
CA TRP A 229 1.77 -28.02 -30.11
C TRP A 229 1.97 -28.03 -28.58
N SER A 230 3.07 -28.61 -28.11
CA SER A 230 3.47 -28.62 -26.69
C SER A 230 3.75 -27.22 -26.13
N SER A 231 4.41 -26.33 -26.87
CA SER A 231 4.68 -24.95 -26.44
C SER A 231 3.41 -24.12 -26.33
N PHE A 232 2.47 -24.34 -27.26
CA PHE A 232 1.17 -23.66 -27.26
C PHE A 232 0.32 -24.02 -26.03
N ILE A 233 0.26 -25.31 -25.67
CA ILE A 233 -0.44 -25.78 -24.47
C ILE A 233 0.16 -25.18 -23.19
N ILE A 234 1.49 -25.15 -23.09
CA ILE A 234 2.18 -24.61 -21.91
C ILE A 234 1.92 -23.11 -21.76
N MET A 235 1.99 -22.35 -22.86
CA MET A 235 1.70 -20.91 -22.84
C MET A 235 0.24 -20.61 -22.44
N ILE A 236 -0.73 -21.36 -22.96
CA ILE A 236 -2.13 -21.18 -22.56
C ILE A 236 -2.34 -21.52 -21.08
N SER A 237 -1.73 -22.61 -20.61
CA SER A 237 -1.80 -23.00 -19.21
C SER A 237 -1.21 -21.92 -18.30
N THR A 238 -0.09 -21.29 -18.68
CA THR A 238 0.51 -20.18 -17.92
C THR A 238 -0.37 -18.94 -17.92
N ILE A 239 -1.02 -18.62 -19.05
CA ILE A 239 -1.93 -17.46 -19.15
C ILE A 239 -3.12 -17.63 -18.20
N ILE A 240 -3.75 -18.82 -18.18
CA ILE A 240 -4.89 -19.08 -17.29
C ILE A 240 -4.47 -18.98 -15.82
N ALA A 241 -3.34 -19.59 -15.45
CA ALA A 241 -2.81 -19.53 -14.09
C ALA A 241 -2.52 -18.09 -13.65
N LYS A 242 -1.89 -17.27 -14.50
CA LYS A 242 -1.56 -15.87 -14.20
C LYS A 242 -2.80 -14.98 -14.15
N ILE A 243 -3.83 -15.24 -14.97
CA ILE A 243 -5.14 -14.55 -14.87
C ILE A 243 -5.79 -14.83 -13.50
N MET A 244 -5.80 -16.08 -13.06
CA MET A 244 -6.35 -16.44 -11.75
C MET A 244 -5.59 -15.74 -10.61
N ALA A 245 -4.25 -15.72 -10.69
CA ALA A 245 -3.41 -15.03 -9.73
C ALA A 245 -3.69 -13.52 -9.70
N TYR A 246 -3.80 -12.88 -10.88
CA TYR A 246 -4.10 -11.45 -11.00
C TYR A 246 -5.46 -11.09 -10.40
N VAL A 247 -6.52 -11.82 -10.75
CA VAL A 247 -7.88 -11.55 -10.26
C VAL A 247 -7.96 -11.68 -8.73
N TRP A 248 -7.21 -12.62 -8.15
CA TRP A 248 -7.15 -12.77 -6.70
C TRP A 248 -6.35 -11.64 -6.03
N CYS A 249 -5.16 -11.34 -6.55
CA CYS A 249 -4.22 -10.42 -5.91
C CYS A 249 -4.64 -8.94 -6.04
N ARG A 250 -5.32 -8.56 -7.13
CA ARG A 250 -5.68 -7.15 -7.39
C ARG A 250 -6.55 -6.52 -6.30
N ASN A 251 -7.32 -7.34 -5.57
CA ASN A 251 -8.25 -6.86 -4.55
C ASN A 251 -7.59 -6.70 -3.17
N ILE A 252 -6.29 -7.01 -3.04
CA ILE A 252 -5.56 -7.01 -1.77
C ILE A 252 -4.69 -5.75 -1.69
N GLY A 253 -4.92 -4.90 -0.68
CA GLY A 253 -4.24 -3.61 -0.50
C GLY A 253 -2.88 -3.72 0.19
N SER A 254 -1.93 -4.48 -0.37
CA SER A 254 -0.52 -4.50 0.05
C SER A 254 0.37 -4.26 -1.15
N SER A 255 1.37 -3.38 -1.03
CA SER A 255 2.34 -3.10 -2.08
C SER A 255 3.05 -4.35 -2.59
N ALA A 256 3.43 -5.27 -1.70
CA ALA A 256 4.00 -6.56 -2.08
C ALA A 256 3.05 -7.41 -2.96
N VAL A 257 1.77 -7.48 -2.59
CA VAL A 257 0.77 -8.27 -3.34
C VAL A 257 0.38 -7.58 -4.65
N GLN A 258 0.32 -6.25 -4.67
CA GLN A 258 0.09 -5.46 -5.87
C GLN A 258 1.25 -5.61 -6.87
N ALA A 259 2.50 -5.66 -6.40
CA ALA A 259 3.65 -5.96 -7.26
C ALA A 259 3.53 -7.36 -7.90
N LEU A 260 3.10 -8.37 -7.13
CA LEU A 260 2.82 -9.72 -7.67
C LEU A 260 1.65 -9.73 -8.68
N ALA A 261 0.64 -8.90 -8.46
CA ALA A 261 -0.48 -8.76 -9.40
C ALA A 261 -0.02 -8.08 -10.71
N GLN A 262 0.77 -7.01 -10.61
CA GLN A 262 1.34 -6.29 -11.75
C GLN A 262 2.28 -7.17 -12.57
N ASP A 263 3.09 -7.99 -11.91
CA ASP A 263 3.91 -9.01 -12.55
C ASP A 263 3.06 -10.02 -13.33
N ALA A 264 2.05 -10.61 -12.68
CA ALA A 264 1.15 -11.55 -13.32
C ALA A 264 0.40 -10.95 -14.53
N MET A 265 0.01 -9.67 -14.44
CA MET A 265 -0.60 -8.93 -15.55
C MET A 265 0.39 -8.74 -16.70
N THR A 266 1.62 -8.35 -16.39
CA THR A 266 2.68 -8.13 -17.38
C THR A 266 3.00 -9.42 -18.12
N ASP A 267 3.11 -10.53 -17.41
CA ASP A 267 3.34 -11.86 -17.98
C ASP A 267 2.18 -12.33 -18.84
N MET A 268 0.93 -12.04 -18.44
CA MET A 268 -0.24 -12.35 -19.25
C MET A 268 -0.16 -11.61 -20.60
N ILE A 269 0.15 -10.31 -20.58
CA ILE A 269 0.29 -9.50 -21.78
C ILE A 269 1.45 -10.03 -22.65
N PHE A 270 2.60 -10.32 -22.03
CA PHE A 270 3.78 -10.83 -22.72
C PHE A 270 3.57 -12.18 -23.37
N ASN A 271 3.01 -13.14 -22.64
CA ASN A 271 2.69 -14.45 -23.18
C ASN A 271 1.64 -14.36 -24.29
N THR A 272 0.61 -13.53 -24.14
CA THR A 272 -0.43 -13.36 -25.17
C THR A 272 0.15 -12.76 -26.45
N CYS A 273 0.92 -11.67 -26.34
CA CYS A 273 1.61 -11.06 -27.47
C CYS A 273 2.60 -12.03 -28.14
N SER A 274 3.29 -12.86 -27.36
CA SER A 274 4.23 -13.87 -27.86
C SER A 274 3.55 -15.02 -28.62
N ILE A 275 2.22 -15.18 -28.54
CA ILE A 275 1.46 -16.07 -29.45
C ILE A 275 1.02 -15.30 -30.69
N ILE A 276 0.49 -14.10 -30.49
CA ILE A 276 -0.11 -13.30 -31.56
C ILE A 276 0.94 -12.91 -32.61
N PHE A 277 2.11 -12.40 -32.19
CA PHE A 277 3.11 -11.90 -33.12
C PHE A 277 3.69 -12.99 -34.05
N PRO A 278 4.06 -14.20 -33.57
CA PRO A 278 4.47 -15.29 -34.46
C PRO A 278 3.35 -15.78 -35.39
N VAL A 279 2.12 -15.90 -34.91
CA VAL A 279 0.98 -16.34 -35.74
C VAL A 279 0.68 -15.32 -36.83
N LEU A 280 0.66 -14.03 -36.49
CA LEU A 280 0.48 -12.95 -37.45
C LEU A 280 1.63 -12.93 -38.46
N GLY A 281 2.87 -13.11 -38.00
CA GLY A 281 4.06 -13.23 -38.84
C GLY A 281 4.00 -14.42 -39.80
N PHE A 282 3.45 -15.55 -39.39
CA PHE A 282 3.21 -16.71 -40.25
C PHE A 282 2.17 -16.43 -41.34
N ILE A 283 1.04 -15.80 -40.99
CA ILE A 283 -0.03 -15.46 -41.94
C ILE A 283 0.44 -14.41 -42.96
N THR A 284 1.18 -13.40 -42.49
CA THR A 284 1.67 -12.27 -43.30
C THR A 284 3.04 -12.54 -43.94
N ASN A 285 3.62 -13.73 -43.71
CA ASN A 285 4.96 -14.13 -44.14
C ASN A 285 6.06 -13.11 -43.74
N THR A 286 5.90 -12.48 -42.58
CA THR A 286 6.74 -11.38 -42.09
C THR A 286 7.52 -11.82 -40.86
N TRP A 287 8.79 -12.18 -41.04
CA TRP A 287 9.64 -12.77 -39.99
C TRP A 287 10.08 -11.79 -38.88
N TRP A 288 10.20 -10.49 -39.19
CA TRP A 288 10.71 -9.48 -38.25
C TRP A 288 9.66 -9.00 -37.23
N LEU A 289 8.40 -9.39 -37.43
CA LEU A 289 7.28 -8.92 -36.62
C LEU A 289 7.33 -9.46 -35.18
N ASP A 290 7.79 -10.69 -35.01
CA ASP A 290 7.99 -11.33 -33.69
C ASP A 290 9.08 -10.62 -32.86
N PRO A 291 10.34 -10.49 -33.31
CA PRO A 291 11.36 -9.81 -32.52
C PRO A 291 11.12 -8.30 -32.38
N LEU A 292 10.44 -7.64 -33.31
CA LEU A 292 10.02 -6.24 -33.13
C LEU A 292 8.97 -6.10 -32.02
N GLY A 293 7.97 -6.99 -32.01
CA GLY A 293 6.95 -7.04 -30.96
C GLY A 293 7.56 -7.28 -29.57
N ALA A 294 8.55 -8.18 -29.48
CA ALA A 294 9.28 -8.45 -28.26
C ALA A 294 10.07 -7.22 -27.75
N VAL A 295 10.72 -6.46 -28.64
CA VAL A 295 11.40 -5.20 -28.27
C VAL A 295 10.41 -4.15 -27.77
N TRP A 296 9.32 -3.94 -28.52
CA TRP A 296 8.31 -2.95 -28.15
C TRP A 296 7.70 -3.26 -26.78
N LEU A 297 7.35 -4.53 -26.55
CA LEU A 297 6.78 -4.94 -25.29
C LEU A 297 7.78 -4.85 -24.13
N SER A 298 9.05 -5.21 -24.37
CA SER A 298 10.09 -5.06 -23.34
C SER A 298 10.26 -3.61 -22.91
N LEU A 299 10.17 -2.64 -23.83
CA LEU A 299 10.21 -1.21 -23.50
C LEU A 299 9.01 -0.80 -22.65
N TYR A 300 7.80 -1.27 -22.98
CA TYR A 300 6.60 -1.02 -22.18
C TYR A 300 6.79 -1.51 -20.73
N VAL A 301 7.29 -2.73 -20.56
CA VAL A 301 7.53 -3.32 -19.24
C VAL A 301 8.61 -2.55 -18.47
N ILE A 302 9.72 -2.19 -19.11
CA ILE A 302 10.80 -1.41 -18.48
C ILE A 302 10.29 -0.05 -17.99
N VAL A 303 9.46 0.65 -18.77
CA VAL A 303 8.90 1.94 -18.36
C VAL A 303 7.95 1.77 -17.17
N ASN A 304 7.07 0.76 -17.21
CA ASN A 304 6.11 0.51 -16.14
C ASN A 304 6.82 0.18 -14.81
N TRP A 305 7.75 -0.77 -14.81
CA TRP A 305 8.52 -1.12 -13.62
C TRP A 305 9.51 -0.03 -13.20
N GLY A 306 10.02 0.76 -14.15
CA GLY A 306 10.84 1.94 -13.86
C GLY A 306 10.06 2.99 -13.07
N GLN A 307 8.80 3.23 -13.44
CA GLN A 307 7.90 4.11 -12.69
C GLN A 307 7.63 3.54 -11.28
N THR A 308 7.26 2.26 -11.17
CA THR A 308 7.05 1.60 -9.87
C THR A 308 8.29 1.70 -8.97
N ALA A 309 9.50 1.50 -9.52
CA ALA A 309 10.74 1.63 -8.76
C ALA A 309 10.98 3.07 -8.27
N LEU A 310 10.74 4.08 -9.11
CA LEU A 310 10.88 5.49 -8.74
C LEU A 310 9.86 5.90 -7.67
N ASP A 311 8.61 5.42 -7.76
CA ASP A 311 7.57 5.68 -6.77
C ASP A 311 7.96 5.10 -5.40
N HIS A 312 8.45 3.85 -5.37
CA HIS A 312 8.93 3.24 -4.12
C HIS A 312 10.18 3.94 -3.56
N ILE A 313 11.10 4.40 -4.41
CA ILE A 313 12.26 5.21 -3.96
C ILE A 313 11.76 6.52 -3.35
N SER A 314 10.88 7.24 -4.03
CA SER A 314 10.28 8.49 -3.57
C SER A 314 9.63 8.31 -2.19
N ASN A 315 8.81 7.28 -2.04
CA ASN A 315 8.14 6.94 -0.80
C ASN A 315 9.10 6.53 0.33
N LEU A 316 10.24 5.90 0.00
CA LEU A 316 11.27 5.55 0.98
C LEU A 316 12.08 6.77 1.43
N THR A 317 12.18 7.81 0.58
CA THR A 317 12.93 9.04 0.83
C THR A 317 12.16 10.14 1.56
N GLY A 318 10.88 9.95 1.89
CA GLY A 318 10.08 10.97 2.57
C GLY A 318 9.30 11.88 1.64
N ALA A 319 8.83 11.37 0.49
CA ALA A 319 7.90 12.12 -0.36
C ALA A 319 6.67 12.58 0.43
N ALA A 320 6.13 13.77 0.09
CA ALA A 320 4.94 14.29 0.73
C ALA A 320 3.74 13.35 0.49
N ALA A 321 2.91 13.17 1.53
CA ALA A 321 1.66 12.44 1.42
C ALA A 321 0.71 13.12 0.43
N ASP A 322 -0.21 12.34 -0.13
CA ASP A 322 -1.19 12.86 -1.07
C ASP A 322 -2.04 13.99 -0.45
N GLN A 323 -2.50 14.90 -1.30
CA GLN A 323 -3.27 16.06 -0.85
C GLN A 323 -4.57 15.64 -0.17
N SER A 324 -5.21 14.56 -0.63
CA SER A 324 -6.44 14.03 -0.04
C SER A 324 -6.22 13.53 1.40
N ASP A 325 -5.12 12.81 1.64
CA ASP A 325 -4.75 12.29 2.96
C ASP A 325 -4.39 13.42 3.93
N ARG A 326 -3.66 14.44 3.44
CA ARG A 326 -3.35 15.64 4.24
C ARG A 326 -4.62 16.40 4.63
N GLN A 327 -5.57 16.56 3.71
CA GLN A 327 -6.86 17.19 4.00
C GLN A 327 -7.67 16.39 5.03
N LEU A 328 -7.63 15.05 4.94
CA LEU A 328 -8.29 14.17 5.89
C LEU A 328 -7.73 14.31 7.31
N ILE A 329 -6.40 14.29 7.45
CA ILE A 329 -5.73 14.47 8.73
C ILE A 329 -6.02 15.87 9.29
N LEU A 330 -5.95 16.91 8.46
CA LEU A 330 -6.27 18.26 8.87
C LEU A 330 -7.71 18.36 9.40
N TYR A 331 -8.66 17.77 8.68
CA TYR A 331 -10.06 17.72 9.10
C TYR A 331 -10.23 17.01 10.44
N LEU A 332 -9.59 15.84 10.61
CA LEU A 332 -9.59 15.10 11.87
C LEU A 332 -9.08 15.97 13.02
N CYS A 333 -7.93 16.63 12.86
CA CYS A 333 -7.35 17.50 13.89
C CYS A 333 -8.28 18.68 14.27
N MET A 334 -8.89 19.34 13.28
CA MET A 334 -9.83 20.45 13.52
C MET A 334 -11.12 19.99 14.20
N ARG A 335 -11.58 18.78 13.89
CA ARG A 335 -12.83 18.21 14.40
C ARG A 335 -12.66 17.56 15.79
N PHE A 336 -11.44 17.28 16.20
CA PHE A 336 -11.14 16.45 17.37
C PHE A 336 -11.58 17.08 18.70
N SER A 337 -11.22 18.35 18.93
CA SER A 337 -11.51 19.05 20.18
C SER A 337 -11.73 20.55 19.95
N SER A 338 -12.69 21.13 20.67
CA SER A 338 -12.93 22.59 20.69
C SER A 338 -11.79 23.40 21.31
N THR A 339 -10.90 22.75 22.07
CA THR A 339 -9.79 23.41 22.77
C THR A 339 -8.58 23.62 21.85
N ILE A 340 -8.57 22.94 20.69
CA ILE A 340 -7.60 23.20 19.62
C ILE A 340 -8.02 24.48 18.91
N ARG A 341 -7.20 25.53 19.04
CA ARG A 341 -7.49 26.84 18.45
C ARG A 341 -6.96 26.99 17.03
N LYS A 342 -5.82 26.36 16.72
CA LYS A 342 -5.16 26.47 15.41
C LYS A 342 -4.27 25.26 15.14
N VAL A 343 -4.20 24.85 13.88
CA VAL A 343 -3.15 23.95 13.36
C VAL A 343 -2.07 24.83 12.74
N THR A 344 -0.85 24.82 13.29
CA THR A 344 0.26 25.67 12.81
C THR A 344 1.03 24.99 11.69
N SER A 345 1.32 23.69 11.82
CA SER A 345 2.02 22.90 10.83
C SER A 345 1.40 21.51 10.71
N LEU A 346 1.37 20.99 9.49
CA LEU A 346 0.99 19.62 9.18
C LEU A 346 1.93 19.08 8.10
N ASN A 347 2.92 18.31 8.56
CA ASN A 347 3.85 17.59 7.73
C ASN A 347 3.45 16.12 7.70
N ALA A 348 3.07 15.63 6.52
CA ALA A 348 2.78 14.21 6.32
C ALA A 348 3.65 13.71 5.18
N TYR A 349 4.47 12.70 5.44
CA TYR A 349 5.45 12.18 4.49
C TYR A 349 5.54 10.66 4.55
N HIS A 350 5.87 10.04 3.43
CA HIS A 350 6.00 8.59 3.31
C HIS A 350 7.23 8.06 4.06
N SER A 351 7.05 6.91 4.70
CA SER A 351 8.08 6.12 5.37
C SER A 351 7.93 4.69 4.88
N GLY A 352 8.23 4.48 3.59
CA GLY A 352 7.86 3.25 2.89
C GLY A 352 6.41 3.31 2.41
N ASP A 353 5.62 2.26 2.63
CA ASP A 353 4.24 2.18 2.09
C ASP A 353 3.23 3.06 2.86
N LYS A 354 3.53 3.35 4.13
CA LYS A 354 2.71 4.17 5.02
C LYS A 354 3.32 5.56 5.23
N ILE A 355 2.55 6.45 5.86
CA ILE A 355 2.99 7.82 6.15
C ILE A 355 3.28 8.03 7.64
N ILE A 356 4.25 8.89 7.91
CA ILE A 356 4.47 9.52 9.22
C ILE A 356 3.80 10.88 9.19
N VAL A 357 3.10 11.21 10.26
CA VAL A 357 2.39 12.48 10.41
C VAL A 357 3.01 13.25 11.56
N GLU A 358 3.39 14.50 11.31
CA GLU A 358 3.85 15.46 12.31
C GLU A 358 2.87 16.64 12.29
N VAL A 359 2.24 16.90 13.43
CA VAL A 359 1.24 17.96 13.58
C VAL A 359 1.62 18.86 14.74
N ASP A 360 1.67 20.15 14.45
CA ASP A 360 1.84 21.20 15.47
C ASP A 360 0.50 21.91 15.67
N LEU A 361 0.04 21.97 16.93
CA LEU A 361 -1.26 22.51 17.29
C LEU A 361 -1.14 23.53 18.39
N VAL A 362 -1.98 24.57 18.33
CA VAL A 362 -2.11 25.56 19.38
C VAL A 362 -3.34 25.26 20.22
N VAL A 363 -3.14 25.02 21.50
CA VAL A 363 -4.19 24.77 22.49
C VAL A 363 -4.39 25.98 23.40
N ASP A 364 -5.49 25.97 24.15
CA ASP A 364 -5.81 27.01 25.13
C ASP A 364 -4.71 27.15 26.20
N ASP A 365 -4.32 28.39 26.51
CA ASP A 365 -3.26 28.71 27.49
C ASP A 365 -3.69 28.44 28.94
N THR A 366 -4.98 28.28 29.17
CA THR A 366 -5.55 27.93 30.47
C THR A 366 -5.47 26.43 30.80
N LEU A 367 -5.10 25.58 29.83
CA LEU A 367 -4.95 24.14 30.06
C LEU A 367 -3.72 23.84 30.93
N SER A 368 -3.88 22.86 31.82
CA SER A 368 -2.74 22.31 32.54
C SER A 368 -1.88 21.44 31.63
N LEU A 369 -0.57 21.34 31.91
CA LEU A 369 0.35 20.47 31.15
C LEU A 369 -0.18 19.02 31.06
N ARG A 370 -0.80 18.52 32.13
CA ARG A 370 -1.41 17.19 32.16
C ARG A 370 -2.56 17.08 31.15
N ASP A 371 -3.44 18.08 31.11
CA ASP A 371 -4.58 18.08 30.21
C ASP A 371 -4.16 18.23 28.75
N SER A 372 -3.17 19.09 28.48
CA SER A 372 -2.57 19.22 27.16
C SER A 372 -1.95 17.89 26.72
N HIS A 373 -1.15 17.24 27.57
CA HIS A 373 -0.53 15.96 27.26
C HIS A 373 -1.58 14.89 26.92
N ASP A 374 -2.59 14.71 27.78
CA ASP A 374 -3.64 13.70 27.55
C ASP A 374 -4.42 13.98 26.25
N LEU A 375 -4.69 15.26 25.93
CA LEU A 375 -5.33 15.65 24.68
C LEU A 375 -4.45 15.30 23.46
N GLY A 376 -3.16 15.63 23.51
CA GLY A 376 -2.21 15.38 22.41
C GLY A 376 -1.99 13.89 22.15
N GLU A 377 -1.85 13.10 23.22
CA GLU A 377 -1.69 11.65 23.13
C GLU A 377 -2.95 10.97 22.59
N THR A 378 -4.12 11.41 23.03
CA THR A 378 -5.40 10.90 22.50
C THR A 378 -5.56 11.23 21.02
N LEU A 379 -5.15 12.44 20.59
CA LEU A 379 -5.15 12.81 19.19
C LEU A 379 -4.14 11.98 18.38
N GLN A 380 -2.95 11.72 18.94
CA GLN A 380 -1.95 10.86 18.30
C GLN A 380 -2.55 9.48 18.00
N TYR A 381 -3.18 8.84 18.99
CA TYR A 381 -3.86 7.56 18.77
C TYR A 381 -4.96 7.65 17.72
N ALA A 382 -5.76 8.72 17.72
CA ALA A 382 -6.82 8.90 16.72
C ALA A 382 -6.25 9.01 15.31
N ILE A 383 -5.15 9.74 15.10
CA ILE A 383 -4.47 9.81 13.80
C ILE A 383 -3.87 8.45 13.41
N GLU A 384 -3.27 7.73 14.37
CA GLU A 384 -2.69 6.39 14.14
C GLU A 384 -3.75 5.30 13.87
N THR A 385 -5.04 5.54 14.16
CA THR A 385 -6.11 4.62 13.75
C THR A 385 -6.37 4.63 12.25
N LEU A 386 -5.90 5.66 11.52
CA LEU A 386 -6.02 5.72 10.08
C LEU A 386 -5.12 4.63 9.44
N PRO A 387 -5.64 3.79 8.54
CA PRO A 387 -4.94 2.58 8.09
C PRO A 387 -3.62 2.87 7.36
N PHE A 388 -3.54 4.02 6.68
CA PHE A 388 -2.38 4.49 5.92
C PHE A 388 -1.33 5.22 6.79
N VAL A 389 -1.66 5.55 8.05
CA VAL A 389 -0.71 6.16 8.98
C VAL A 389 0.09 5.06 9.69
N GLU A 390 1.41 5.19 9.69
CA GLU A 390 2.30 4.33 10.48
C GLU A 390 2.45 4.85 11.91
N ARG A 391 2.65 6.17 12.03
CA ARG A 391 2.92 6.84 13.30
C ARG A 391 2.56 8.31 13.20
N ALA A 392 2.08 8.88 14.31
CA ALA A 392 1.87 10.31 14.44
C ALA A 392 2.77 10.91 15.54
N PHE A 393 3.17 12.16 15.35
CA PHE A 393 3.82 13.01 16.33
C PHE A 393 2.98 14.26 16.49
N VAL A 394 2.45 14.47 17.69
CA VAL A 394 1.61 15.63 18.00
C VAL A 394 2.40 16.54 18.93
N HIS A 395 2.74 17.72 18.45
CA HIS A 395 3.30 18.80 19.25
C HIS A 395 2.21 19.78 19.64
N LEU A 396 2.22 20.20 20.90
CA LEU A 396 1.25 21.16 21.44
C LEU A 396 1.96 22.41 21.92
N ASP A 397 1.57 23.52 21.34
CA ASP A 397 1.96 24.87 21.72
C ASP A 397 0.79 25.61 22.37
N TYR A 398 1.11 26.61 23.18
CA TYR A 398 0.12 27.56 23.71
C TYR A 398 0.17 28.92 23.00
N ARG A 399 1.20 29.15 22.16
CA ARG A 399 1.39 30.39 21.40
C ARG A 399 1.15 30.16 19.92
N TYR A 400 0.62 31.19 19.26
CA TYR A 400 0.40 31.16 17.82
C TYR A 400 1.68 31.29 16.98
N ASP A 401 2.71 31.94 17.55
CA ASP A 401 3.98 32.22 16.89
C ASP A 401 5.14 31.72 17.75
N ASN A 402 5.98 30.87 17.15
CA ASN A 402 7.26 30.45 17.71
C ASN A 402 8.39 31.31 17.14
N TYR A 403 9.51 31.40 17.88
CA TYR A 403 10.70 32.07 17.35
C TYR A 403 11.18 31.34 16.08
N THR A 404 11.54 32.11 15.05
CA THR A 404 11.84 31.66 13.68
C THR A 404 13.07 30.73 13.53
N GLY A 405 13.65 30.23 14.62
CA GLY A 405 14.90 29.46 14.64
C GLY A 405 14.75 27.93 14.75
N HIS A 406 13.53 27.40 14.86
CA HIS A 406 13.26 25.96 15.04
C HIS A 406 12.55 25.32 13.83
N LEU A 407 13.00 25.59 12.60
CA LEU A 407 12.52 24.94 11.38
C LEU A 407 13.65 24.16 10.69
#